data_AF-A0A4Z2GY19-F1
#
_entry.id   AF-A0A4Z2GY19-F1
#
_cell.length_a   1.000
_cell.length_b   1.000
_cell.length_c   1.000
_cell.angle_alpha   90.00
_cell.angle_beta   90.00
_cell.angle_gamma   90.00
#
_symmetry.space_group_name_H-M   'P 1'
#
loop_
_entity.id
_entity.type
_entity.pdbx_description
1 polymer ?
#
loop_
_entity_poly.entity_id
_entity_poly.type
_entity_poly.pdbx_seq_one_letter_code
_entity_poly.pdbx_strand_id
1 'polypeptide(L)'
;MGVLDGVIIAAIGVPAASAVRFVFQMCKNLIFSLDLNIKKGMDNDRLSIQLGFMNEVRKEMWFLSQFIQFMEVFERRRIRVVLKITNLDRCSPKKIVAVLDAINILLSDEDSPYISILAVDPDVIVQKVNFADGCYTKEDRGYALLNRIVTLAFTVPPLCDDSKRRLFDSLTRDQKNSERVIVGKEKLRAGSLEETHCYVFDTNESYPLMDRTTAALEVEEEVEKLIRSILTSNEKNLNKYMLEDAMSIRREINSMRLTVIIMKALKKELPQPDHIAAWVVLANQWPCRLSWIIQCVEDTQQRAVIDLNNAAGIDDSQTLWEVFSESRAELYVMSAHIEDLLEQDGDPEMFERFLKIDFPFTVKDLKTFEVATVNLDRSIRKELAQLRGTARLNDTGWMRDLAPLPITTIINMDKEDVCKEVSNFFE
;
A
#
# COMPACT_ATOMS: atom_id res chain seq x y z
N MET A 1 -4.88 -48.99 -49.59
CA MET A 1 -4.77 -47.62 -49.04
C MET A 1 -5.83 -47.28 -47.99
N GLY A 2 -6.89 -48.06 -47.76
CA GLY A 2 -7.98 -47.66 -46.84
C GLY A 2 -7.91 -48.15 -45.38
N VAL A 3 -6.94 -49.00 -45.02
CA VAL A 3 -6.89 -49.63 -43.67
C VAL A 3 -5.92 -48.89 -42.73
N LEU A 4 -4.94 -48.15 -43.27
CA LEU A 4 -3.93 -47.46 -42.47
C LEU A 4 -4.47 -46.13 -41.89
N ASP A 5 -5.32 -45.41 -42.63
CA ASP A 5 -5.92 -44.15 -42.18
C ASP A 5 -6.94 -44.34 -41.05
N GLY A 6 -7.63 -45.48 -41.00
CA GLY A 6 -8.58 -45.81 -39.93
C GLY A 6 -7.91 -46.10 -38.58
N VAL A 7 -6.70 -46.65 -38.59
CA VAL A 7 -5.94 -46.96 -37.37
C VAL A 7 -5.35 -45.69 -36.75
N ILE A 8 -4.93 -44.72 -37.56
CA ILE A 8 -4.39 -43.43 -37.09
C ILE A 8 -5.49 -42.60 -36.41
N ILE A 9 -6.71 -42.58 -36.97
CA ILE A 9 -7.86 -41.88 -36.38
C ILE A 9 -8.31 -42.54 -35.08
N ALA A 10 -8.29 -43.88 -34.99
CA ALA A 10 -8.58 -44.61 -33.75
C ALA A 10 -7.48 -44.42 -32.68
N ALA A 11 -6.21 -44.41 -33.07
CA ALA A 11 -5.08 -44.26 -32.17
C ALA A 11 -4.90 -42.83 -31.62
N ILE A 12 -5.38 -41.80 -32.33
CA ILE A 12 -5.37 -40.40 -31.86
C ILE A 12 -6.68 -40.03 -31.16
N GLY A 13 -7.81 -40.57 -31.62
CA GLY A 13 -9.13 -40.29 -31.04
C GLY A 13 -9.33 -40.84 -29.63
N VAL A 14 -8.77 -42.01 -29.32
CA VAL A 14 -8.91 -42.64 -28.00
C VAL A 14 -8.09 -41.91 -26.91
N PRO A 15 -6.82 -41.51 -27.13
CA PRO A 15 -6.07 -40.66 -26.20
C PRO A 15 -6.68 -39.27 -26.05
N ALA A 16 -7.15 -38.64 -27.13
CA ALA A 16 -7.76 -37.32 -27.07
C ALA A 16 -9.09 -37.35 -26.30
N ALA A 17 -9.96 -38.33 -26.57
CA ALA A 17 -11.22 -38.48 -25.86
C ALA A 17 -11.03 -38.84 -24.38
N SER A 18 -10.02 -39.66 -24.06
CA SER A 18 -9.69 -39.98 -22.66
C SER A 18 -9.08 -38.79 -21.93
N ALA A 19 -8.23 -37.99 -22.58
CA ALA A 19 -7.71 -36.74 -22.01
C ALA A 19 -8.83 -35.74 -21.75
N VAL A 20 -9.74 -35.52 -22.70
CA VAL A 20 -10.89 -34.60 -22.52
C VAL A 20 -11.82 -35.11 -21.40
N ARG A 21 -12.08 -36.42 -21.33
CA ARG A 21 -12.93 -37.00 -20.28
C ARG A 21 -12.26 -36.97 -18.91
N PHE A 22 -10.94 -37.11 -18.86
CA PHE A 22 -10.14 -36.96 -17.65
C PHE A 22 -10.15 -35.50 -17.19
N VAL A 23 -9.86 -34.53 -18.05
CA VAL A 23 -9.94 -33.09 -17.74
C VAL A 23 -11.34 -32.70 -17.30
N PHE A 24 -12.39 -33.20 -17.97
CA PHE A 24 -13.77 -32.94 -17.58
C PHE A 24 -14.12 -33.55 -16.22
N GLN A 25 -13.72 -34.80 -15.94
CA GLN A 25 -13.95 -35.40 -14.62
C GLN A 25 -13.12 -34.73 -13.52
N MET A 26 -11.89 -34.31 -13.82
CA MET A 26 -11.02 -33.62 -12.87
C MET A 26 -11.58 -32.23 -12.55
N CYS A 27 -11.99 -31.44 -13.56
CA CYS A 27 -12.71 -30.19 -13.36
C CYS A 27 -14.03 -30.38 -12.61
N LYS A 28 -14.81 -31.42 -12.92
CA LYS A 28 -16.08 -31.68 -12.21
C LYS A 28 -15.83 -32.02 -10.75
N ASN A 29 -14.82 -32.82 -10.45
CA ASN A 29 -14.48 -33.21 -9.07
C ASN A 29 -13.85 -32.03 -8.30
N LEU A 30 -13.10 -31.15 -8.96
CA LEU A 30 -12.60 -29.89 -8.39
C LEU A 30 -13.73 -28.91 -8.07
N ILE A 31 -14.64 -28.64 -9.02
CA ILE A 31 -15.77 -27.72 -8.79
C ILE A 31 -16.69 -28.25 -7.69
N PHE A 32 -16.95 -29.57 -7.69
CA PHE A 32 -17.81 -30.21 -6.69
C PHE A 32 -17.16 -30.26 -5.30
N SER A 33 -15.83 -30.40 -5.22
CA SER A 33 -15.11 -30.31 -3.93
C SER A 33 -15.03 -28.87 -3.43
N LEU A 34 -14.81 -27.88 -4.30
CA LEU A 34 -14.79 -26.46 -3.92
C LEU A 34 -16.16 -26.01 -3.38
N ASP A 35 -17.23 -26.23 -4.14
CA ASP A 35 -18.55 -25.70 -3.80
C ASP A 35 -19.18 -26.43 -2.60
N LEU A 36 -18.96 -27.74 -2.45
CA LEU A 36 -19.50 -28.47 -1.29
C LEU A 36 -18.67 -28.31 -0.02
N ASN A 37 -17.33 -28.28 -0.09
CA ASN A 37 -16.53 -28.13 1.13
C ASN A 37 -16.52 -26.69 1.64
N ILE A 38 -16.52 -25.68 0.76
CA ILE A 38 -16.62 -24.28 1.18
C ILE A 38 -18.01 -23.98 1.78
N LYS A 39 -19.08 -24.47 1.14
CA LYS A 39 -20.45 -24.24 1.60
C LYS A 39 -20.77 -25.03 2.87
N LYS A 40 -20.19 -26.22 3.05
CA LYS A 40 -20.32 -27.01 4.28
C LYS A 40 -19.39 -26.55 5.41
N GLY A 41 -18.27 -25.90 5.09
CA GLY A 41 -17.36 -25.27 6.04
C GLY A 41 -17.84 -23.90 6.55
N MET A 42 -18.60 -23.17 5.74
CA MET A 42 -19.21 -21.90 6.14
C MET A 42 -20.43 -22.05 7.06
N ASP A 43 -21.11 -23.20 7.03
CA ASP A 43 -22.43 -23.40 7.68
C ASP A 43 -22.34 -24.11 9.04
N ASN A 44 -21.13 -24.34 9.58
CA ASN A 44 -20.96 -24.97 10.89
C ASN A 44 -20.43 -23.95 11.91
N ASP A 45 -21.36 -23.18 12.46
CA ASP A 45 -21.17 -22.28 13.59
C ASP A 45 -20.76 -23.08 14.84
N ARG A 46 -19.44 -23.15 15.09
CA ARG A 46 -18.81 -23.09 16.41
C ARG A 46 -17.29 -23.07 16.25
N LEU A 47 -16.70 -21.99 16.75
CA LEU A 47 -15.28 -21.63 16.84
C LEU A 47 -14.38 -22.65 17.58
N SER A 48 -14.47 -23.96 17.34
CA SER A 48 -13.78 -24.98 18.17
C SER A 48 -12.68 -25.79 17.47
N ILE A 49 -12.23 -25.43 16.25
CA ILE A 49 -11.12 -26.13 15.58
C ILE A 49 -10.24 -25.13 14.79
N GLN A 50 -9.84 -24.02 15.40
CA GLN A 50 -9.07 -22.96 14.71
C GLN A 50 -7.70 -23.45 14.16
N LEU A 51 -7.10 -24.50 14.75
CA LEU A 51 -5.90 -25.16 14.20
C LEU A 51 -6.19 -26.22 13.14
N GLY A 52 -7.35 -26.87 13.16
CA GLY A 52 -7.67 -27.94 12.21
C GLY A 52 -8.24 -27.41 10.89
N PHE A 53 -9.01 -26.31 10.92
CA PHE A 53 -9.48 -25.65 9.71
C PHE A 53 -8.31 -25.09 8.88
N MET A 54 -7.33 -24.46 9.53
CA MET A 54 -6.17 -23.91 8.85
C MET A 54 -5.27 -25.00 8.24
N ASN A 55 -5.23 -26.19 8.86
CA ASN A 55 -4.55 -27.35 8.31
C ASN A 55 -5.30 -27.96 7.10
N GLU A 56 -6.63 -27.97 7.13
CA GLU A 56 -7.43 -28.35 5.96
C GLU A 56 -7.26 -27.35 4.81
N VAL A 57 -7.34 -26.05 5.09
CA VAL A 57 -7.10 -25.00 4.10
C VAL A 57 -5.70 -25.14 3.51
N ARG A 58 -4.67 -25.39 4.33
CA ARG A 58 -3.31 -25.64 3.84
C ARG A 58 -3.23 -26.84 2.91
N LYS A 59 -3.91 -27.96 3.22
CA LYS A 59 -3.93 -29.15 2.36
C LYS A 59 -4.63 -28.89 1.03
N GLU A 60 -5.78 -28.22 1.06
CA GLU A 60 -6.53 -27.86 -0.15
C GLU A 60 -5.72 -26.89 -1.03
N MET A 61 -5.05 -25.91 -0.42
CA MET A 61 -4.18 -24.98 -1.15
C MET A 61 -2.95 -25.65 -1.73
N TRP A 62 -2.35 -26.61 -1.01
CA TRP A 62 -1.28 -27.43 -1.55
C TRP A 62 -1.77 -28.24 -2.76
N PHE A 63 -2.95 -28.85 -2.68
CA PHE A 63 -3.53 -29.60 -3.79
C PHE A 63 -3.79 -28.70 -5.01
N LEU A 64 -4.35 -27.50 -4.80
CA LEU A 64 -4.57 -26.54 -5.87
C LEU A 64 -3.25 -26.08 -6.52
N SER A 65 -2.20 -25.89 -5.71
CA SER A 65 -0.86 -25.55 -6.21
C SER A 65 -0.27 -26.66 -7.07
N GLN A 66 -0.39 -27.93 -6.63
CA GLN A 66 0.03 -29.10 -7.42
C GLN A 66 -0.78 -29.24 -8.72
N PHE A 67 -2.08 -28.95 -8.67
CA PHE A 67 -2.92 -28.93 -9.86
C PHE A 67 -2.51 -27.85 -10.85
N ILE A 68 -2.21 -26.64 -10.37
CA ILE A 68 -1.69 -25.55 -11.23
C ILE A 68 -0.37 -25.97 -11.87
N GLN A 69 0.57 -26.53 -11.11
CA GLN A 69 1.84 -27.04 -11.64
C GLN A 69 1.63 -28.12 -12.71
N PHE A 70 0.67 -29.03 -12.52
CA PHE A 70 0.30 -30.00 -13.55
C PHE A 70 -0.24 -29.33 -14.82
N MET A 71 -1.11 -28.33 -14.66
CA MET A 71 -1.63 -27.54 -15.78
C MET A 71 -0.53 -26.73 -16.48
N GLU A 72 0.47 -26.23 -15.76
CA GLU A 72 1.63 -25.54 -16.35
C GLU A 72 2.43 -26.45 -17.28
N VAL A 73 2.60 -27.73 -16.90
CA VAL A 73 3.27 -28.74 -17.74
C VAL A 73 2.42 -29.08 -18.96
N PHE A 74 1.11 -29.21 -18.79
CA PHE A 74 0.18 -29.53 -19.87
C PHE A 74 0.09 -28.41 -20.91
N GLU A 75 -0.10 -27.17 -20.46
CA GLU A 75 -0.20 -25.97 -21.30
C GLU A 75 1.17 -25.43 -21.76
N ARG A 76 2.27 -25.95 -21.20
CA ARG A 76 3.67 -25.50 -21.39
C ARG A 76 3.86 -24.01 -21.14
N ARG A 77 3.12 -23.46 -20.17
CA ARG A 77 3.12 -22.04 -19.80
C ARG A 77 3.03 -21.92 -18.29
N ARG A 78 3.67 -20.90 -17.73
CA ARG A 78 3.49 -20.56 -16.31
C ARG A 78 2.12 -19.95 -16.08
N ILE A 79 1.40 -20.44 -15.09
CA ILE A 79 0.06 -20.00 -14.72
C ILE A 79 0.17 -19.35 -13.34
N ARG A 80 -0.20 -18.07 -13.26
CA ARG A 80 -0.26 -17.33 -11.99
C ARG A 80 -1.72 -17.01 -11.67
N VAL A 81 -2.11 -17.22 -10.42
CA VAL A 81 -3.46 -16.95 -9.91
C VAL A 81 -3.43 -15.63 -9.13
N VAL A 82 -4.21 -14.65 -9.58
CA VAL A 82 -4.29 -13.34 -8.91
C VAL A 82 -5.50 -13.33 -7.97
N LEU A 83 -5.26 -13.17 -6.68
CA LEU A 83 -6.29 -13.07 -5.64
C LEU A 83 -6.48 -11.59 -5.29
N LYS A 84 -7.63 -11.02 -5.66
CA LYS A 84 -7.97 -9.63 -5.31
C LYS A 84 -8.80 -9.60 -4.04
N ILE A 85 -8.25 -9.03 -2.98
CA ILE A 85 -8.87 -8.93 -1.67
C ILE A 85 -9.22 -7.45 -1.43
N THR A 86 -10.51 -7.15 -1.38
CA THR A 86 -11.03 -5.79 -1.19
C THR A 86 -11.97 -5.72 -0.01
N ASN A 87 -12.19 -4.49 0.47
CA ASN A 87 -13.18 -4.18 1.50
C ASN A 87 -12.96 -4.91 2.84
N LEU A 88 -11.70 -5.17 3.19
CA LEU A 88 -11.35 -5.79 4.48
C LEU A 88 -11.71 -4.86 5.66
N ASP A 89 -11.77 -3.55 5.39
CA ASP A 89 -12.29 -2.50 6.26
C ASP A 89 -13.75 -2.72 6.69
N ARG A 90 -14.55 -3.54 5.99
CA ARG A 90 -15.93 -3.86 6.38
C ARG A 90 -16.06 -5.08 7.29
N CYS A 91 -14.98 -5.84 7.45
CA CYS A 91 -14.98 -7.05 8.27
C CYS A 91 -14.87 -6.73 9.77
N SER A 92 -15.22 -7.73 10.59
CA SER A 92 -14.97 -7.68 12.04
C SER A 92 -13.48 -7.95 12.31
N PRO A 93 -12.90 -7.39 13.40
CA PRO A 93 -11.49 -7.55 13.74
C PRO A 93 -10.95 -8.98 13.67
N LYS A 94 -11.68 -9.94 14.26
CA LYS A 94 -11.30 -11.37 14.25
C LYS A 94 -11.24 -11.97 12.85
N LYS A 95 -12.12 -11.53 11.94
CA LYS A 95 -12.11 -11.96 10.53
C LYS A 95 -10.96 -11.33 9.75
N ILE A 96 -10.61 -10.08 10.05
CA ILE A 96 -9.49 -9.37 9.41
C ILE A 96 -8.18 -10.13 9.67
N VAL A 97 -7.90 -10.43 10.95
CA VAL A 97 -6.70 -11.20 11.33
C VAL A 97 -6.69 -12.58 10.67
N ALA A 98 -7.81 -13.31 10.68
CA ALA A 98 -7.90 -14.61 10.04
C ALA A 98 -7.63 -14.58 8.52
N VAL A 99 -8.10 -13.54 7.83
CA VAL A 99 -7.83 -13.36 6.39
C VAL A 99 -6.36 -13.04 6.15
N LEU A 100 -5.77 -12.15 6.95
CA LEU A 100 -4.34 -11.81 6.88
C LEU A 100 -3.46 -13.04 7.13
N ASP A 101 -3.78 -13.87 8.12
CA ASP A 101 -3.07 -15.12 8.39
C ASP A 101 -3.20 -16.12 7.23
N ALA A 102 -4.38 -16.22 6.61
CA ALA A 102 -4.59 -17.07 5.46
C ALA A 102 -3.73 -16.62 4.26
N ILE A 103 -3.64 -15.32 4.00
CA ILE A 103 -2.75 -14.77 2.97
C ILE A 103 -1.29 -15.12 3.26
N ASN A 104 -0.86 -14.99 4.52
CA ASN A 104 0.50 -15.33 4.92
C ASN A 104 0.82 -16.81 4.63
N ILE A 105 -0.13 -17.70 4.87
CA ILE A 105 0.01 -19.14 4.56
C ILE A 105 0.08 -19.38 3.05
N LEU A 106 -0.75 -18.68 2.26
CA LEU A 106 -0.74 -18.80 0.79
C LEU A 106 0.59 -18.35 0.18
N LEU A 107 1.21 -17.34 0.77
CA LEU A 107 2.45 -16.73 0.30
C LEU A 107 3.71 -17.31 0.97
N SER A 108 3.58 -18.33 1.82
CA SER A 108 4.70 -18.90 2.57
C SER A 108 5.71 -19.63 1.67
N ASP A 109 5.29 -20.14 0.52
CA ASP A 109 6.15 -20.84 -0.44
C ASP A 109 6.72 -19.86 -1.48
N GLU A 110 8.04 -19.85 -1.69
CA GLU A 110 8.70 -18.94 -2.63
C GLU A 110 8.24 -19.11 -4.09
N ASP A 111 7.87 -20.34 -4.47
CA ASP A 111 7.39 -20.69 -5.81
C ASP A 111 5.86 -20.73 -5.89
N SER A 112 5.14 -20.12 -4.94
CA SER A 112 3.67 -20.16 -4.97
C SER A 112 3.13 -19.55 -6.28
N PRO A 113 2.10 -20.16 -6.90
CA PRO A 113 1.48 -19.61 -8.11
C PRO A 113 0.60 -18.39 -7.81
N TYR A 114 0.42 -18.02 -6.53
CA TYR A 114 -0.55 -17.01 -6.11
C TYR A 114 0.09 -15.61 -6.00
N ILE A 115 -0.66 -14.61 -6.47
CA ILE A 115 -0.34 -13.20 -6.31
C ILE A 115 -1.54 -12.56 -5.61
N SER A 116 -1.36 -12.15 -4.35
CA SER A 116 -2.43 -11.52 -3.59
C SER A 116 -2.34 -10.00 -3.69
N ILE A 117 -3.39 -9.36 -4.19
CA ILE A 117 -3.54 -7.91 -4.23
C ILE A 117 -4.50 -7.52 -3.12
N LEU A 118 -3.97 -6.87 -2.08
CA LEU A 118 -4.72 -6.39 -0.93
C LEU A 118 -5.03 -4.90 -1.09
N ALA A 119 -6.30 -4.55 -1.16
CA ALA A 119 -6.77 -3.16 -1.18
C ALA A 119 -7.36 -2.79 0.17
N VAL A 120 -6.60 -2.04 0.97
CA VAL A 120 -6.93 -1.66 2.35
C VAL A 120 -6.52 -0.24 2.66
N ASP A 121 -7.22 0.37 3.62
CA ASP A 121 -6.76 1.56 4.34
C ASP A 121 -6.01 1.10 5.60
N PRO A 122 -4.68 1.29 5.69
CA PRO A 122 -3.89 0.80 6.81
C PRO A 122 -4.36 1.32 8.17
N ASP A 123 -4.77 2.59 8.26
CA ASP A 123 -5.25 3.20 9.51
C ASP A 123 -6.49 2.46 10.04
N VAL A 124 -7.48 2.20 9.17
CA VAL A 124 -8.69 1.48 9.55
C VAL A 124 -8.39 0.04 9.97
N ILE A 125 -7.47 -0.64 9.28
CA ILE A 125 -7.06 -2.00 9.62
C ILE A 125 -6.33 -2.02 10.96
N VAL A 126 -5.39 -1.09 11.19
CA VAL A 126 -4.60 -1.01 12.41
C VAL A 126 -5.48 -0.74 13.62
N GLN A 127 -6.41 0.22 13.52
CA GLN A 127 -7.38 0.46 14.58
C GLN A 127 -8.15 -0.83 14.90
N LYS A 128 -8.71 -1.50 13.88
CA LYS A 128 -9.49 -2.72 14.12
C LYS A 128 -8.67 -3.88 14.68
N VAL A 129 -7.44 -4.09 14.20
CA VAL A 129 -6.57 -5.19 14.62
C VAL A 129 -6.04 -4.95 16.03
N ASN A 130 -5.62 -3.72 16.36
CA ASN A 130 -5.11 -3.38 17.69
C ASN A 130 -6.19 -3.52 18.78
N PHE A 131 -7.48 -3.37 18.44
CA PHE A 131 -8.60 -3.62 19.36
C PHE A 131 -9.12 -5.07 19.33
N ALA A 132 -8.50 -5.98 18.58
CA ALA A 132 -8.92 -7.38 18.53
C ALA A 132 -8.45 -8.16 19.77
N ASP A 133 -9.35 -8.93 20.39
CA ASP A 133 -8.97 -9.88 21.47
C ASP A 133 -7.87 -10.84 20.96
N GLY A 134 -6.69 -10.82 21.58
CA GLY A 134 -5.57 -11.72 21.26
C GLY A 134 -4.30 -11.04 20.76
N CYS A 135 -4.34 -9.77 20.36
CA CYS A 135 -3.18 -9.01 19.90
C CYS A 135 -2.54 -8.22 21.06
N TYR A 136 -1.68 -8.87 21.85
CA TYR A 136 -1.06 -8.26 23.04
C TYR A 136 0.42 -7.91 22.87
N THR A 137 1.08 -8.48 21.86
CA THR A 137 2.52 -8.27 21.63
C THR A 137 2.77 -7.19 20.59
N LYS A 138 3.97 -6.61 20.58
CA LYS A 138 4.38 -5.63 19.55
C LYS A 138 4.33 -6.22 18.13
N GLU A 139 4.52 -7.53 18.01
CA GLU A 139 4.48 -8.28 16.74
C GLU A 139 3.06 -8.49 16.22
N ASP A 140 2.06 -8.44 17.12
CA ASP A 140 0.63 -8.57 16.78
C ASP A 140 -0.02 -7.23 16.41
N ARG A 141 0.71 -6.12 16.50
CA ARG A 141 0.21 -4.80 16.12
C ARG A 141 -0.08 -4.76 14.61
N GLY A 142 -1.12 -4.03 14.23
CA GLY A 142 -1.63 -4.01 12.86
C GLY A 142 -0.56 -3.69 11.80
N TYR A 143 0.32 -2.72 12.07
CA TYR A 143 1.40 -2.35 11.13
C TYR A 143 2.47 -3.43 11.01
N ALA A 144 2.86 -4.08 12.11
CA ALA A 144 3.83 -5.18 12.08
C ALA A 144 3.29 -6.37 11.28
N LEU A 145 2.01 -6.71 11.48
CA LEU A 145 1.32 -7.77 10.74
C LEU A 145 1.27 -7.47 9.23
N LEU A 146 0.90 -6.23 8.86
CA LEU A 146 0.87 -5.79 7.46
C LEU A 146 2.27 -5.81 6.84
N ASN A 147 3.29 -5.32 7.54
CA ASN A 147 4.67 -5.29 7.05
C ASN A 147 5.27 -6.69 6.84
N ARG A 148 4.79 -7.70 7.56
CA ARG A 148 5.19 -9.10 7.37
C ARG A 148 4.56 -9.72 6.12
N ILE A 149 3.32 -9.34 5.80
CA ILE A 149 2.54 -9.94 4.70
C ILE A 149 2.79 -9.22 3.37
N VAL A 150 2.89 -7.88 3.41
CA VAL A 150 2.96 -7.04 2.21
C VAL A 150 4.40 -6.96 1.69
N THR A 151 4.64 -7.61 0.56
CA THR A 151 5.95 -7.62 -0.12
C THR A 151 6.14 -6.42 -1.07
N LEU A 152 5.07 -5.69 -1.39
CA LEU A 152 5.12 -4.46 -2.18
C LEU A 152 3.90 -3.60 -1.82
N ALA A 153 4.16 -2.55 -1.03
CA ALA A 153 3.15 -1.52 -0.74
C ALA A 153 3.18 -0.45 -1.83
N PHE A 154 2.01 -0.05 -2.32
CA PHE A 154 1.86 1.10 -3.19
C PHE A 154 0.58 1.87 -2.84
N THR A 155 0.69 3.20 -2.78
CA THR A 155 -0.44 4.10 -2.55
C THR A 155 -0.92 4.72 -3.86
N VAL A 156 -2.23 4.83 -4.01
CA VAL A 156 -2.84 5.42 -5.21
C VAL A 156 -2.76 6.95 -5.12
N PRO A 157 -2.23 7.68 -6.13
CA PRO A 157 -2.17 9.13 -6.15
C PRO A 157 -3.53 9.81 -5.99
N PRO A 158 -3.59 11.02 -5.39
CA PRO A 158 -4.85 11.73 -5.33
C PRO A 158 -5.28 12.05 -6.77
N LEU A 159 -6.59 12.06 -7.01
CA LEU A 159 -7.11 12.39 -8.32
C LEU A 159 -6.66 13.79 -8.73
N CYS A 160 -6.13 13.95 -9.94
CA CYS A 160 -5.92 15.26 -10.53
C CYS A 160 -7.27 15.96 -10.77
N ASP A 161 -7.26 17.29 -10.88
CA ASP A 161 -8.50 18.07 -10.97
C ASP A 161 -9.37 17.70 -12.18
N ASP A 162 -8.74 17.36 -13.31
CA ASP A 162 -9.47 16.87 -14.50
C ASP A 162 -10.13 15.52 -14.26
N SER A 163 -9.47 14.61 -13.54
CA SER A 163 -10.05 13.31 -13.18
C SER A 163 -11.13 13.44 -12.10
N LYS A 164 -10.97 14.36 -11.14
CA LYS A 164 -12.02 14.71 -10.18
C LYS A 164 -13.26 15.25 -10.89
N ARG A 165 -13.09 16.18 -11.84
CA ARG A 165 -14.19 16.73 -12.65
C ARG A 165 -14.90 15.64 -13.45
N ARG A 166 -14.16 14.77 -14.13
CA ARG A 166 -14.73 13.63 -14.87
C ARG A 166 -15.52 12.67 -13.97
N LEU A 167 -14.99 12.37 -12.79
CA LEU A 167 -15.68 11.53 -11.79
C LEU A 167 -16.95 12.20 -11.25
N PHE A 168 -16.88 13.50 -10.98
CA PHE A 168 -18.04 14.28 -10.54
C PHE A 168 -19.13 14.29 -11.61
N ASP A 169 -18.75 14.49 -12.87
CA ASP A 169 -19.66 14.47 -14.01
C ASP A 169 -20.31 13.09 -14.20
N SER A 170 -19.55 12.00 -14.03
CA SER A 170 -20.10 10.64 -14.15
C SER A 170 -21.09 10.33 -13.03
N LEU A 171 -20.75 10.65 -11.78
CA LEU A 171 -21.64 10.43 -10.63
C LEU A 171 -22.93 11.26 -10.73
N THR A 172 -22.83 12.50 -11.21
CA THR A 172 -24.00 13.39 -11.40
C THR A 172 -24.90 12.92 -12.55
N ARG A 173 -24.33 12.30 -13.59
CA ARG A 173 -25.11 11.71 -14.69
C ARG A 173 -25.88 10.47 -14.23
N ASP A 174 -25.26 9.61 -13.42
CA ASP A 174 -25.92 8.42 -12.87
C ASP A 174 -27.09 8.79 -11.95
N GLN A 175 -26.94 9.84 -11.15
CA GLN A 175 -28.03 10.35 -10.30
C GLN A 175 -29.20 10.93 -11.12
N LYS A 176 -28.92 11.70 -12.18
CA LYS A 176 -29.94 12.24 -13.10
C LYS A 176 -30.66 11.14 -13.89
N ASN A 177 -29.98 10.03 -14.20
CA ASN A 177 -30.61 8.88 -14.84
C ASN A 177 -31.52 8.12 -13.87
N SER A 178 -31.21 8.10 -12.57
CA SER A 178 -32.09 7.51 -11.53
C SER A 178 -33.37 8.34 -11.32
N GLU A 179 -33.30 9.67 -11.35
CA GLU A 179 -34.48 10.55 -11.18
C GLU A 179 -35.42 10.57 -12.40
N ARG A 180 -34.90 10.38 -13.63
CA ARG A 180 -35.72 10.34 -14.85
C ARG A 180 -36.62 9.10 -14.96
N VAL A 181 -36.35 8.05 -14.18
CA VAL A 181 -37.17 6.83 -14.16
C VAL A 181 -38.47 7.01 -13.35
N ILE A 182 -38.57 8.04 -12.51
CA ILE A 182 -39.73 8.24 -11.61
C ILE A 182 -40.89 9.01 -12.28
N VAL A 183 -40.66 9.74 -13.38
CA VAL A 183 -41.68 10.63 -14.01
C VAL A 183 -42.04 10.22 -15.44
N GLY A 184 -42.31 8.93 -15.68
CA GLY A 184 -42.65 8.49 -17.04
C GLY A 184 -43.09 7.04 -17.19
N LYS A 185 -44.07 6.59 -16.41
CA LYS A 185 -44.77 5.33 -16.71
C LYS A 185 -46.06 5.62 -17.47
N GLU A 186 -45.96 5.70 -18.79
CA GLU A 186 -46.98 5.12 -19.67
C GLU A 186 -46.44 4.88 -21.08
N LYS A 187 -46.55 3.61 -21.51
CA LYS A 187 -46.48 3.05 -22.88
C LYS A 187 -45.13 2.58 -23.45
N LEU A 188 -45.10 1.23 -23.55
CA LEU A 188 -44.61 0.37 -24.65
C LEU A 188 -43.19 -0.23 -24.59
N ARG A 189 -43.20 -1.45 -23.99
CA ARG A 189 -42.62 -2.74 -24.43
C ARG A 189 -41.13 -2.89 -24.83
N ALA A 190 -40.57 -3.89 -24.14
CA ALA A 190 -39.59 -4.91 -24.55
C ALA A 190 -38.09 -4.55 -24.41
N GLY A 191 -37.45 -5.19 -23.43
CA GLY A 191 -35.99 -5.34 -23.36
C GLY A 191 -35.44 -5.34 -21.95
N SER A 192 -35.01 -6.53 -21.50
CA SER A 192 -34.09 -6.83 -20.38
C SER A 192 -34.40 -6.28 -18.98
N LEU A 193 -34.78 -7.19 -18.07
CA LEU A 193 -34.54 -7.03 -16.63
C LEU A 193 -33.04 -7.27 -16.40
N GLU A 194 -32.28 -6.21 -16.16
CA GLU A 194 -30.99 -6.32 -15.48
C GLU A 194 -31.19 -5.89 -14.02
N GLU A 195 -31.02 -6.88 -13.14
CA GLU A 195 -30.97 -6.71 -11.71
C GLU A 195 -29.73 -5.91 -11.31
N THR A 196 -29.91 -5.17 -10.22
CA THR A 196 -28.98 -4.23 -9.59
C THR A 196 -27.60 -4.86 -9.31
N HIS A 197 -26.58 -4.49 -10.09
CA HIS A 197 -25.19 -4.82 -9.79
C HIS A 197 -24.44 -3.59 -9.23
N CYS A 198 -23.94 -3.73 -8.00
CA CYS A 198 -22.91 -2.88 -7.42
C CYS A 198 -21.74 -2.77 -8.40
N TYR A 199 -21.21 -1.55 -8.60
CA TYR A 199 -20.09 -1.22 -9.49
C TYR A 199 -18.90 -2.19 -9.35
N VAL A 200 -18.93 -3.25 -10.14
CA VAL A 200 -17.77 -4.00 -10.59
C VAL A 200 -17.32 -3.25 -11.83
N PHE A 201 -16.09 -2.74 -11.81
CA PHE A 201 -15.40 -2.30 -13.03
C PHE A 201 -15.71 -3.34 -14.11
N ASP A 202 -16.33 -2.90 -15.21
CA ASP A 202 -16.74 -3.75 -16.32
C ASP A 202 -15.52 -4.52 -16.85
N THR A 203 -15.31 -5.75 -16.36
CA THR A 203 -14.25 -6.65 -16.85
C THR A 203 -14.78 -7.36 -18.08
N ASN A 204 -15.09 -6.59 -19.11
CA ASN A 204 -15.19 -7.10 -20.47
C ASN A 204 -13.84 -6.87 -21.17
N GLU A 205 -12.79 -7.43 -20.57
CA GLU A 205 -11.48 -7.49 -21.20
C GLU A 205 -11.15 -8.96 -21.44
N SER A 206 -11.75 -9.49 -22.51
CA SER A 206 -11.10 -10.56 -23.28
C SER A 206 -9.83 -9.98 -23.90
N TYR A 207 -8.79 -9.76 -23.08
CA TYR A 207 -7.47 -9.47 -23.60
C TYR A 207 -6.98 -10.69 -24.37
N PRO A 208 -6.60 -10.58 -25.66
CA PRO A 208 -5.85 -11.64 -26.30
C PRO A 208 -4.57 -11.88 -25.49
N LEU A 209 -4.31 -13.15 -25.18
CA LEU A 209 -3.24 -13.65 -24.31
C LEU A 209 -1.80 -13.45 -24.85
N MET A 210 -1.57 -12.48 -25.75
CA MET A 210 -0.26 -12.06 -26.24
C MET A 210 -0.29 -10.59 -26.66
N ASP A 211 0.54 -9.76 -26.00
CA ASP A 211 1.77 -9.24 -26.61
C ASP A 211 2.59 -8.53 -25.51
N ARG A 212 3.60 -9.20 -24.94
CA ARG A 212 4.68 -8.45 -24.27
C ARG A 212 5.45 -7.77 -25.40
N THR A 213 5.06 -6.55 -25.75
CA THR A 213 5.75 -5.74 -26.75
C THR A 213 7.24 -5.70 -26.41
N THR A 214 8.13 -5.79 -27.40
CA THR A 214 9.59 -5.77 -27.20
C THR A 214 10.05 -4.64 -26.25
N ALA A 215 9.39 -3.49 -26.32
CA ALA A 215 9.61 -2.35 -25.43
C ALA A 215 9.38 -2.65 -23.93
N ALA A 216 8.43 -3.52 -23.57
CA ALA A 216 8.18 -3.88 -22.18
C ALA A 216 9.30 -4.77 -21.60
N LEU A 217 9.88 -5.64 -22.43
CA LEU A 217 11.01 -6.49 -22.06
C LEU A 217 12.31 -5.68 -21.96
N GLU A 218 12.52 -4.71 -22.86
CA GLU A 218 13.67 -3.78 -22.81
C GLU A 218 13.66 -2.94 -21.52
N VAL A 219 12.50 -2.42 -21.12
CA VAL A 219 12.35 -1.68 -19.86
C VAL A 219 12.64 -2.57 -18.64
N GLU A 220 12.17 -3.83 -18.65
CA GLU A 220 12.41 -4.80 -17.57
C GLU A 220 13.92 -5.11 -17.43
N GLU A 221 14.63 -5.34 -18.52
CA GLU A 221 16.08 -5.63 -18.50
C GLU A 221 16.91 -4.42 -18.03
N GLU A 222 16.57 -3.21 -18.47
CA GLU A 222 17.25 -2.00 -18.00
C GLU A 222 17.01 -1.73 -16.51
N VAL A 223 15.78 -1.98 -16.02
CA VAL A 223 15.44 -1.84 -14.59
C VAL A 223 16.25 -2.83 -13.77
N GLU A 224 16.33 -4.09 -14.20
CA GLU A 224 17.15 -5.11 -13.53
C GLU A 224 18.64 -4.77 -13.53
N LYS A 225 19.16 -4.20 -14.62
CA LYS A 225 20.54 -3.73 -14.67
C LYS A 225 20.79 -2.58 -13.68
N LEU A 226 19.85 -1.64 -13.57
CA LEU A 226 19.92 -0.52 -12.62
C LEU A 226 19.90 -1.03 -11.18
N ILE A 227 18.98 -1.93 -10.84
CA ILE A 227 18.88 -2.51 -9.49
C ILE A 227 20.10 -3.32 -9.14
N ARG A 228 20.60 -4.13 -10.08
CA ARG A 228 21.84 -4.87 -9.86
C ARG A 228 23.00 -3.91 -9.60
N SER A 229 23.08 -2.80 -10.33
CA SER A 229 24.10 -1.78 -10.09
C SER A 229 24.01 -1.20 -8.67
N ILE A 230 22.80 -0.88 -8.19
CA ILE A 230 22.53 -0.40 -6.82
C ILE A 230 22.97 -1.43 -5.77
N LEU A 231 22.63 -2.70 -5.96
CA LEU A 231 22.96 -3.75 -5.00
C LEU A 231 24.46 -4.07 -4.98
N THR A 232 25.18 -3.81 -6.08
CA THR A 232 26.62 -4.00 -6.17
C THR A 232 27.44 -2.75 -5.83
N SER A 233 26.83 -1.56 -5.86
CA SER A 233 27.50 -0.29 -5.54
C SER A 233 27.71 -0.20 -4.02
N ASN A 234 28.85 -0.70 -3.58
CA ASN A 234 29.26 -0.65 -2.18
C ASN A 234 29.73 0.75 -1.73
N GLU A 235 29.56 1.79 -2.57
CA GLU A 235 30.18 3.10 -2.39
C GLU A 235 29.54 3.97 -1.29
N LYS A 236 28.27 3.72 -0.90
CA LYS A 236 27.54 4.63 0.01
C LYS A 236 26.93 4.02 1.27
N ASN A 237 27.44 2.88 1.76
CA ASN A 237 27.03 2.31 3.05
C ASN A 237 25.51 2.07 3.22
N LEU A 238 24.72 2.02 2.13
CA LEU A 238 23.26 1.87 2.22
C LEU A 238 22.85 0.60 2.95
N ASN A 239 23.66 -0.46 2.82
CA ASN A 239 23.51 -1.73 3.54
C ASN A 239 23.45 -1.57 5.07
N LYS A 240 23.98 -0.48 5.65
CA LYS A 240 23.91 -0.22 7.10
C LYS A 240 22.51 0.17 7.58
N TYR A 241 21.65 0.59 6.66
CA TYR A 241 20.31 1.10 6.93
C TYR A 241 19.21 0.12 6.50
N MET A 242 19.55 -0.86 5.65
CA MET A 242 18.64 -1.93 5.27
C MET A 242 18.50 -2.93 6.41
N LEU A 243 17.28 -3.40 6.66
CA LEU A 243 17.04 -4.48 7.63
C LEU A 243 17.57 -5.80 7.08
N GLU A 244 18.12 -6.65 7.97
CA GLU A 244 18.70 -7.95 7.60
C GLU A 244 17.65 -9.04 7.26
N ASP A 245 16.36 -8.75 7.47
CA ASP A 245 15.27 -9.67 7.17
C ASP A 245 15.02 -9.80 5.66
N ALA A 246 14.90 -11.04 5.18
CA ALA A 246 14.68 -11.35 3.77
C ALA A 246 13.38 -10.74 3.21
N MET A 247 12.33 -10.59 4.02
CA MET A 247 11.07 -9.98 3.58
C MET A 247 11.21 -8.47 3.39
N SER A 248 11.93 -7.80 4.28
CA SER A 248 12.23 -6.37 4.23
C SER A 248 13.16 -6.05 3.08
N ILE A 249 14.20 -6.86 2.84
CA ILE A 249 15.08 -6.74 1.66
C ILE A 249 14.25 -6.93 0.39
N ARG A 250 13.37 -7.95 0.33
CA ARG A 250 12.49 -8.18 -0.82
C ARG A 250 11.56 -7.00 -1.06
N ARG A 251 10.99 -6.43 0.00
CA ARG A 251 10.13 -5.25 -0.05
C ARG A 251 10.88 -4.04 -0.59
N GLU A 252 12.07 -3.77 -0.08
CA GLU A 252 12.91 -2.66 -0.54
C GLU A 252 13.28 -2.81 -2.02
N ILE A 253 13.71 -3.99 -2.46
CA ILE A 253 14.03 -4.25 -3.88
C ILE A 253 12.78 -4.05 -4.76
N ASN A 254 11.63 -4.56 -4.34
CA ASN A 254 10.39 -4.39 -5.09
C ASN A 254 9.92 -2.93 -5.14
N SER A 255 10.09 -2.18 -4.05
CA SER A 255 9.81 -0.74 -4.02
C SER A 255 10.77 0.02 -4.95
N MET A 256 12.07 -0.30 -4.96
CA MET A 256 13.04 0.28 -5.90
C MET A 256 12.64 0.00 -7.35
N ARG A 257 12.27 -1.23 -7.70
CA ARG A 257 11.73 -1.60 -9.02
C ARG A 257 10.57 -0.69 -9.40
N LEU A 258 9.58 -0.58 -8.52
CA LEU A 258 8.37 0.18 -8.79
C LEU A 258 8.66 1.67 -8.95
N THR A 259 9.51 2.26 -8.09
CA THR A 259 9.91 3.66 -8.20
C THR A 259 10.61 3.94 -9.54
N VAL A 260 11.56 3.10 -9.97
CA VAL A 260 12.25 3.27 -11.26
C VAL A 260 11.28 3.17 -12.43
N ILE A 261 10.37 2.19 -12.40
CA ILE A 261 9.32 2.02 -13.43
C ILE A 261 8.45 3.27 -13.51
N ILE A 262 8.01 3.81 -12.38
CA ILE A 262 7.18 5.03 -12.34
C ILE A 262 7.97 6.23 -12.85
N MET A 263 9.22 6.41 -12.44
CA MET A 263 10.06 7.53 -12.91
C MET A 263 10.28 7.49 -14.42
N LYS A 264 10.54 6.30 -14.99
CA LYS A 264 10.63 6.11 -16.44
C LYS A 264 9.31 6.40 -17.15
N ALA A 265 8.19 5.90 -16.61
CA ALA A 265 6.85 6.15 -17.17
C ALA A 265 6.49 7.65 -17.18
N LEU A 266 6.92 8.39 -16.16
CA LEU A 266 6.76 9.83 -16.06
C LEU A 266 7.75 10.63 -16.94
N LYS A 267 8.67 9.96 -17.66
CA LYS A 267 9.71 10.56 -18.49
C LYS A 267 10.58 11.59 -17.75
N LYS A 268 10.77 11.40 -16.43
CA LYS A 268 11.70 12.22 -15.65
C LYS A 268 13.13 11.75 -15.84
N GLU A 269 14.09 12.67 -15.72
CA GLU A 269 15.50 12.30 -15.62
C GLU A 269 15.70 11.42 -14.38
N LEU A 270 16.33 10.27 -14.56
CA LEU A 270 16.62 9.35 -13.48
C LEU A 270 17.76 9.91 -12.64
N PRO A 271 17.55 10.15 -11.34
CA PRO A 271 18.63 10.47 -10.41
C PRO A 271 19.65 9.33 -10.36
N GLN A 272 20.79 9.59 -9.72
CA GLN A 272 21.78 8.54 -9.48
C GLN A 272 21.12 7.33 -8.80
N PRO A 273 21.46 6.09 -9.20
CA PRO A 273 20.83 4.88 -8.69
C PRO A 273 20.86 4.78 -7.16
N ASP A 274 21.99 5.18 -6.55
CA ASP A 274 22.16 5.19 -5.10
C ASP A 274 21.17 6.13 -4.39
N HIS A 275 20.82 7.27 -5.00
CA HIS A 275 19.87 8.21 -4.41
C HIS A 275 18.44 7.68 -4.49
N ILE A 276 18.09 6.94 -5.55
CA ILE A 276 16.79 6.26 -5.66
C ILE A 276 16.67 5.20 -4.54
N ALA A 277 17.72 4.40 -4.36
CA ALA A 277 17.76 3.37 -3.34
C ALA A 277 17.71 3.96 -1.92
N ALA A 278 18.50 5.01 -1.67
CA ALA A 278 18.48 5.76 -0.41
C ALA A 278 17.10 6.35 -0.13
N TRP A 279 16.42 6.93 -1.12
CA TRP A 279 15.08 7.44 -0.95
C TRP A 279 14.06 6.37 -0.56
N VAL A 280 14.13 5.20 -1.22
CA VAL A 280 13.25 4.06 -0.90
C VAL A 280 13.51 3.55 0.51
N VAL A 281 14.77 3.43 0.92
CA VAL A 281 15.15 3.04 2.29
C VAL A 281 14.64 4.06 3.30
N LEU A 282 14.80 5.36 3.04
CA LEU A 282 14.29 6.43 3.89
C LEU A 282 12.77 6.30 4.12
N ALA A 283 12.01 6.08 3.05
CA ALA A 283 10.56 5.95 3.11
C ALA A 283 10.09 4.65 3.79
N ASN A 284 10.88 3.58 3.74
CA ASN A 284 10.56 2.30 4.39
C ASN A 284 11.00 2.25 5.86
N GLN A 285 12.14 2.84 6.21
CA GLN A 285 12.73 2.76 7.55
C GLN A 285 12.23 3.87 8.48
N TRP A 286 11.89 5.05 7.95
CA TRP A 286 11.38 6.17 8.76
C TRP A 286 10.12 6.80 8.14
N PRO A 287 9.05 6.02 7.93
CA PRO A 287 7.81 6.51 7.30
C PRO A 287 7.16 7.67 8.08
N CYS A 288 7.20 7.68 9.42
CA CYS A 288 6.60 8.74 10.22
C CYS A 288 7.40 10.04 10.13
N ARG A 289 8.72 10.00 10.40
CA ARG A 289 9.58 11.19 10.29
C ARG A 289 9.63 11.74 8.86
N LEU A 290 9.67 10.89 7.83
CA LEU A 290 9.60 11.34 6.45
C LEU A 290 8.25 12.01 6.13
N SER A 291 7.14 11.40 6.56
CA SER A 291 5.80 11.99 6.40
C SER A 291 5.69 13.35 7.09
N TRP A 292 6.32 13.51 8.26
CA TRP A 292 6.39 14.78 8.98
C TRP A 292 7.16 15.85 8.20
N ILE A 293 8.33 15.50 7.63
CA ILE A 293 9.10 16.42 6.79
C ILE A 293 8.26 16.86 5.58
N ILE A 294 7.63 15.91 4.89
CA ILE A 294 6.77 16.20 3.75
C ILE A 294 5.63 17.15 4.17
N GLN A 295 4.99 16.91 5.31
CA GLN A 295 3.94 17.80 5.84
C GLN A 295 4.47 19.21 6.14
N CYS A 296 5.69 19.34 6.67
CA CYS A 296 6.31 20.64 6.92
C CYS A 296 6.61 21.42 5.64
N VAL A 297 7.13 20.74 4.62
CA VAL A 297 7.37 21.35 3.31
C VAL A 297 6.06 21.77 2.67
N GLU A 298 5.04 20.89 2.70
CA GLU A 298 3.71 21.16 2.14
C GLU A 298 3.02 22.36 2.82
N ASP A 299 3.01 22.40 4.16
CA ASP A 299 2.45 23.52 4.92
C ASP A 299 3.17 24.85 4.61
N THR A 300 4.50 24.81 4.51
CA THR A 300 5.30 26.00 4.20
C THR A 300 5.00 26.50 2.79
N GLN A 301 4.84 25.57 1.84
CA GLN A 301 4.42 25.89 0.47
C GLN A 301 3.02 26.52 0.45
N GLN A 302 2.06 25.93 1.16
CA GLN A 302 0.69 26.42 1.23
C GLN A 302 0.61 27.80 1.88
N ARG A 303 1.36 28.02 2.97
CA ARG A 303 1.46 29.34 3.61
C ARG A 303 2.10 30.38 2.71
N ALA A 304 3.17 30.05 2.00
CA ALA A 304 3.79 30.97 1.06
C ALA A 304 2.79 31.43 -0.02
N VAL A 305 1.89 30.53 -0.47
CA VAL A 305 0.80 30.86 -1.42
C VAL A 305 -0.27 31.75 -0.77
N ILE A 306 -0.59 31.55 0.50
CA ILE A 306 -1.61 32.33 1.23
C ILE A 306 -1.09 33.73 1.60
N ASP A 307 0.15 33.80 2.12
CA ASP A 307 0.73 35.00 2.72
C ASP A 307 1.37 35.94 1.68
N LEU A 308 1.73 35.46 0.47
CA LEU A 308 2.34 36.28 -0.58
C LEU A 308 1.81 36.03 -2.00
N ASN A 309 1.31 37.10 -2.62
CA ASN A 309 1.12 37.23 -4.07
C ASN A 309 2.45 37.38 -4.87
N ASN A 310 3.64 37.08 -4.33
CA ASN A 310 4.91 37.08 -5.09
C ASN A 310 6.05 36.31 -4.41
N ALA A 311 6.49 35.23 -5.06
CA ALA A 311 7.89 34.78 -5.27
C ALA A 311 8.99 35.12 -4.23
N ALA A 312 8.86 34.63 -3.00
CA ALA A 312 10.00 33.97 -2.37
C ALA A 312 9.71 32.47 -2.47
N GLY A 313 10.12 31.85 -3.57
CA GLY A 313 10.04 30.40 -3.71
C GLY A 313 10.70 29.77 -2.49
N ILE A 314 10.12 28.67 -2.00
CA ILE A 314 10.75 27.82 -0.99
C ILE A 314 12.22 27.66 -1.37
N ASP A 315 13.13 27.77 -0.40
CA ASP A 315 14.54 27.47 -0.64
C ASP A 315 14.64 25.98 -0.98
N ASP A 316 14.59 25.69 -2.29
CA ASP A 316 14.71 24.36 -2.85
C ASP A 316 16.06 23.71 -2.47
N SER A 317 17.02 24.51 -1.99
CA SER A 317 18.34 24.11 -1.51
C SER A 317 18.35 23.70 -0.03
N GLN A 318 17.30 24.02 0.74
CA GLN A 318 17.21 23.64 2.14
C GLN A 318 17.23 22.11 2.26
N THR A 319 18.02 21.61 3.20
CA THR A 319 18.15 20.16 3.41
C THR A 319 16.93 19.63 4.18
N LEU A 320 16.57 18.37 3.93
CA LEU A 320 15.48 17.73 4.68
C LEU A 320 15.78 17.62 6.18
N TRP A 321 17.07 17.51 6.54
CA TRP A 321 17.50 17.51 7.93
C TRP A 321 17.25 18.87 8.61
N GLU A 322 17.52 19.99 7.95
CA GLU A 322 17.24 21.33 8.49
C GLU A 322 15.74 21.50 8.75
N VAL A 323 14.90 21.16 7.78
CA VAL A 323 13.43 21.19 7.91
C VAL A 323 12.96 20.33 9.10
N PHE A 324 13.53 19.15 9.27
CA PHE A 324 13.23 18.29 10.41
C PHE A 324 13.70 18.91 11.73
N SER A 325 14.91 19.46 11.76
CA SER A 325 15.50 20.04 12.98
C SER A 325 14.70 21.22 13.52
N GLU A 326 14.16 22.06 12.63
CA GLU A 326 13.30 23.20 12.97
C GLU A 326 11.94 22.75 13.53
N SER A 327 11.39 21.66 12.99
CA SER A 327 10.06 21.14 13.35
C SER A 327 10.08 20.03 14.41
N ARG A 328 11.26 19.61 14.88
CA ARG A 328 11.43 18.51 15.84
C ARG A 328 10.74 18.77 17.17
N ALA A 329 10.75 20.00 17.66
CA ALA A 329 10.10 20.37 18.92
C ALA A 329 8.57 20.21 18.84
N GLU A 330 7.97 20.58 17.70
CA GLU A 330 6.54 20.42 17.43
C GLU A 330 6.16 18.93 17.40
N LEU A 331 6.96 18.11 16.70
CA LEU A 331 6.78 16.66 16.67
C LEU A 331 6.86 16.03 18.07
N TYR A 332 7.80 16.50 18.90
CA TYR A 332 7.95 16.02 20.28
C TYR A 332 6.72 16.32 21.15
N VAL A 333 6.14 17.52 21.04
CA VAL A 333 4.91 17.88 21.78
C VAL A 333 3.74 16.97 21.37
N MET A 334 3.70 16.57 20.10
CA MET A 334 2.65 15.71 19.55
C MET A 334 2.91 14.21 19.80
N SER A 335 4.10 13.84 20.28
CA SER A 335 4.57 12.44 20.38
C SER A 335 3.60 11.50 21.10
N ALA A 336 2.91 11.96 22.14
CA ALA A 336 1.94 11.17 22.88
C ALA A 336 0.74 10.71 22.05
N HIS A 337 0.40 11.41 20.97
CA HIS A 337 -0.72 11.05 20.08
C HIS A 337 -0.25 10.21 18.89
N ILE A 338 1.06 10.15 18.61
CA ILE A 338 1.65 9.51 17.44
C ILE A 338 2.61 8.38 17.82
N GLU A 339 2.53 7.87 19.05
CA GLU A 339 3.43 6.83 19.55
C GLU A 339 3.44 5.61 18.64
N ASP A 340 2.26 5.13 18.24
CA ASP A 340 2.11 3.98 17.33
C ASP A 340 2.72 4.20 15.93
N LEU A 341 2.77 5.45 15.48
CA LEU A 341 3.40 5.82 14.20
C LEU A 341 4.92 5.94 14.34
N LEU A 342 5.40 6.53 15.45
CA LEU A 342 6.82 6.66 15.74
C LEU A 342 7.49 5.32 16.02
N GLU A 343 6.76 4.33 16.54
CA GLU A 343 7.25 2.97 16.71
C GLU A 343 7.58 2.25 15.38
N GLN A 344 7.04 2.71 14.25
CA GLN A 344 7.37 2.16 12.93
C GLN A 344 8.73 2.61 12.42
N ASP A 345 9.18 3.76 12.91
CA ASP A 345 10.46 4.31 12.50
C ASP A 345 11.61 3.56 13.16
N GLY A 346 12.70 3.42 12.42
CA GLY A 346 13.96 2.91 12.93
C GLY A 346 14.66 3.86 13.90
N ASP A 347 15.92 3.54 14.18
CA ASP A 347 16.78 4.28 15.10
C ASP A 347 16.89 5.79 14.72
N PRO A 348 16.65 6.73 15.68
CA PRO A 348 16.68 8.17 15.41
C PRO A 348 18.08 8.72 15.07
N GLU A 349 19.14 8.18 15.67
CA GLU A 349 20.53 8.58 15.42
C GLU A 349 20.98 8.13 14.03
N MET A 350 20.53 6.94 13.60
CA MET A 350 20.72 6.46 12.25
C MET A 350 19.98 7.34 11.23
N PHE A 351 18.78 7.83 11.57
CA PHE A 351 18.05 8.80 10.75
C PHE A 351 18.82 10.13 10.60
N GLU A 352 19.35 10.67 11.71
CA GLU A 352 20.17 11.90 11.65
C GLU A 352 21.39 11.70 10.77
N ARG A 353 22.14 10.61 10.99
CA ARG A 353 23.31 10.28 10.18
C ARG A 353 22.96 10.15 8.70
N PHE A 354 21.83 9.49 8.41
CA PHE A 354 21.36 9.26 7.05
C PHE A 354 21.15 10.57 6.29
N LEU A 355 20.37 11.50 6.85
CA LEU A 355 20.02 12.76 6.17
C LEU A 355 21.13 13.83 6.25
N LYS A 356 21.98 13.79 7.28
CA LYS A 356 22.99 14.83 7.52
C LYS A 356 24.35 14.52 6.90
N ILE A 357 24.73 13.24 6.84
CA ILE A 357 26.09 12.82 6.45
C ILE A 357 26.07 12.03 5.14
N ASP A 358 25.29 10.95 5.08
CA ASP A 358 25.40 9.98 3.99
C ASP A 358 24.59 10.41 2.74
N PHE A 359 23.39 10.95 2.93
CA PHE A 359 22.47 11.35 1.86
C PHE A 359 21.77 12.69 2.18
N PRO A 360 22.41 13.84 1.89
CA PRO A 360 21.84 15.17 2.12
C PRO A 360 20.78 15.52 1.07
N PHE A 361 19.59 14.93 1.21
CA PHE A 361 18.46 15.25 0.36
C PHE A 361 17.99 16.69 0.59
N THR A 362 17.62 17.36 -0.49
CA THR A 362 17.07 18.72 -0.49
C THR A 362 15.55 18.72 -0.72
N VAL A 363 14.91 19.86 -0.47
CA VAL A 363 13.48 20.05 -0.81
C VAL A 363 13.22 19.83 -2.30
N LYS A 364 14.17 20.17 -3.18
CA LYS A 364 14.08 19.89 -4.62
C LYS A 364 14.03 18.39 -4.91
N ASP A 365 14.84 17.60 -4.22
CA ASP A 365 14.86 16.14 -4.36
C ASP A 365 13.53 15.55 -3.91
N LEU A 366 13.02 16.02 -2.76
CA LEU A 366 11.71 15.61 -2.24
C LEU A 366 10.59 15.86 -3.25
N LYS A 367 10.51 17.03 -3.88
CA LYS A 367 9.52 17.31 -4.94
C LYS A 367 9.68 16.39 -6.17
N THR A 368 10.92 15.98 -6.46
CA THR A 368 11.21 15.09 -7.58
C THR A 368 10.72 13.67 -7.29
N PHE A 369 11.03 13.16 -6.10
CA PHE A 369 10.72 11.80 -5.66
C PHE A 369 9.29 11.61 -5.17
N GLU A 370 8.63 12.62 -4.61
CA GLU A 370 7.26 12.50 -4.06
C GLU A 370 6.28 11.92 -5.09
N VAL A 371 6.41 12.33 -6.35
CA VAL A 371 5.55 11.86 -7.46
C VAL A 371 5.75 10.36 -7.75
N ALA A 372 6.93 9.82 -7.46
CA ALA A 372 7.28 8.41 -7.66
C ALA A 372 7.29 7.58 -6.37
N THR A 373 7.06 8.22 -5.22
CA THR A 373 7.05 7.57 -3.90
C THR A 373 5.68 6.97 -3.67
N VAL A 374 5.60 5.66 -3.79
CA VAL A 374 4.35 4.91 -3.61
C VAL A 374 4.38 4.04 -2.34
N ASN A 375 5.56 3.76 -1.82
CA ASN A 375 5.77 2.94 -0.63
C ASN A 375 5.50 3.67 0.70
N LEU A 376 5.24 4.98 0.66
CA LEU A 376 4.87 5.76 1.84
C LEU A 376 3.36 5.74 2.05
N ASP A 377 2.93 5.37 3.25
CA ASP A 377 1.52 5.42 3.65
C ASP A 377 1.07 6.88 3.84
N ARG A 378 -0.02 7.23 3.17
CA ARG A 378 -0.58 8.58 3.22
C ARG A 378 -1.51 8.81 4.40
N SER A 379 -2.00 7.74 5.02
CA SER A 379 -2.81 7.83 6.23
C SER A 379 -2.02 8.50 7.35
N ILE A 380 -0.74 8.11 7.52
CA ILE A 380 0.24 8.70 8.43
C ILE A 380 0.32 10.21 8.22
N ARG A 381 0.55 10.65 6.96
CA ARG A 381 0.64 12.08 6.63
C ARG A 381 -0.67 12.81 6.95
N LYS A 382 -1.82 12.22 6.65
CA LYS A 382 -3.14 12.82 6.90
C LYS A 382 -3.39 13.00 8.41
N GLU A 383 -3.02 12.01 9.21
CA GLU A 383 -3.14 12.08 10.66
C GLU A 383 -2.20 13.14 11.25
N LEU A 384 -0.94 13.17 10.83
CA LEU A 384 0.03 14.21 11.22
C LEU A 384 -0.46 15.61 10.83
N ALA A 385 -1.00 15.77 9.62
CA ALA A 385 -1.58 17.03 9.15
C ALA A 385 -2.75 17.48 10.03
N GLN A 386 -3.65 16.56 10.39
CA GLN A 386 -4.78 16.83 11.25
C GLN A 386 -4.34 17.26 12.65
N LEU A 387 -3.46 16.48 13.29
CA LEU A 387 -2.95 16.79 14.62
C LEU A 387 -2.21 18.14 14.63
N ARG A 388 -1.39 18.41 13.62
CA ARG A 388 -0.67 19.68 13.49
C ARG A 388 -1.61 20.85 13.28
N GLY A 389 -2.65 20.67 12.46
CA GLY A 389 -3.71 21.65 12.29
C GLY A 389 -4.43 21.95 13.60
N THR A 390 -4.77 20.93 14.38
CA THR A 390 -5.42 21.11 15.69
C THR A 390 -4.52 21.76 16.73
N ALA A 391 -3.22 21.43 16.76
CA ALA A 391 -2.26 22.07 17.66
C ALA A 391 -2.15 23.57 17.38
N ARG A 392 -2.15 23.96 16.11
CA ARG A 392 -2.17 25.38 15.73
C ARG A 392 -3.46 26.09 16.09
N LEU A 393 -4.60 25.40 16.07
CA LEU A 393 -5.86 25.97 16.58
C LEU A 393 -5.79 26.26 18.08
N ASN A 394 -5.15 25.39 18.86
CA ASN A 394 -4.91 25.63 20.29
C ASN A 394 -3.97 26.83 20.50
N ASP A 395 -2.96 27.02 19.64
CA ASP A 395 -2.08 28.20 19.68
C ASP A 395 -2.74 29.50 19.18
N THR A 396 -3.83 29.42 18.41
CA THR A 396 -4.57 30.60 17.94
C THR A 396 -5.48 31.16 19.05
N GLY A 397 -4.90 32.01 19.89
CA GLY A 397 -5.60 33.07 20.61
C GLY A 397 -6.34 32.66 21.89
N TRP A 398 -7.09 31.56 21.91
CA TRP A 398 -7.91 31.22 23.08
C TRP A 398 -7.08 30.74 24.28
N MET A 399 -5.91 30.13 24.04
CA MET A 399 -4.95 29.77 25.09
C MET A 399 -3.99 30.92 25.44
N ARG A 400 -3.79 31.93 24.58
CA ARG A 400 -3.03 33.14 24.94
C ARG A 400 -3.76 33.99 25.99
N ASP A 401 -5.08 33.92 26.01
CA ASP A 401 -5.91 34.57 27.04
C ASP A 401 -5.94 33.79 28.37
N LEU A 402 -5.46 32.53 28.39
CA LEU A 402 -5.42 31.66 29.58
C LEU A 402 -3.99 31.38 30.09
N ALA A 403 -2.99 31.44 29.21
CA ALA A 403 -1.58 31.25 29.49
C ALA A 403 -0.79 32.43 28.89
N PRO A 404 -0.21 33.31 29.72
CA PRO A 404 0.37 34.58 29.27
C PRO A 404 1.68 34.42 28.50
N LEU A 405 2.31 33.25 28.55
CA LEU A 405 3.66 33.02 28.05
C LEU A 405 3.73 31.77 27.15
N PRO A 406 4.49 31.83 26.04
CA PRO A 406 4.78 30.67 25.21
C PRO A 406 5.50 29.57 26.00
N ILE A 407 5.15 28.30 25.76
CA ILE A 407 5.73 27.12 26.45
C ILE A 407 7.26 27.05 26.29
N THR A 408 7.78 27.47 25.14
CA THR A 408 9.23 27.55 24.87
C THR A 408 9.96 28.58 25.73
N THR A 409 9.26 29.62 26.19
CA THR A 409 9.79 30.62 27.11
C THR A 409 9.76 30.09 28.54
N ILE A 410 8.72 29.36 28.93
CA ILE A 410 8.56 28.77 30.27
C ILE A 410 9.65 27.70 30.54
N ILE A 411 9.98 26.88 29.53
CA ILE A 411 10.99 25.81 29.66
C ILE A 411 12.41 26.37 29.89
N ASN A 412 12.68 27.59 29.45
CA ASN A 412 13.99 28.23 29.54
C ASN A 412 14.09 29.28 30.67
N MET A 413 13.05 29.45 31.49
CA MET A 413 13.04 30.40 32.60
C MET A 413 13.67 29.82 33.86
N ASP A 414 14.57 30.57 34.48
CA ASP A 414 15.07 30.25 35.81
C ASP A 414 14.08 30.67 36.90
N LYS A 415 14.27 30.18 38.13
CA LYS A 415 13.36 30.46 39.26
C LYS A 415 13.12 31.95 39.50
N GLU A 416 14.11 32.78 39.19
CA GLU A 416 14.07 34.23 39.35
C GLU A 416 13.20 34.90 38.27
N ASP A 417 13.23 34.38 37.04
CA ASP A 417 12.40 34.87 35.93
C ASP A 417 10.92 34.55 36.15
N VAL A 418 10.63 33.36 36.69
CA VAL A 418 9.26 32.97 37.07
C VAL A 418 8.71 33.89 38.17
N CYS A 419 9.52 34.22 39.18
CA CYS A 419 9.08 35.11 40.27
C CYS A 419 8.81 36.55 39.78
N LYS A 420 9.59 37.02 38.81
CA LYS A 420 9.43 38.34 38.21
C LYS A 420 8.15 38.44 37.40
N GLU A 421 7.82 37.39 36.67
CA GLU A 421 6.63 37.38 35.81
C GLU A 421 5.34 37.14 36.58
N VAL A 422 5.39 36.38 37.68
CA VAL A 422 4.28 36.31 38.65
C VAL A 422 4.05 37.66 39.34
N SER A 423 5.11 38.43 39.60
CA SER A 423 4.97 39.76 40.22
C SER A 423 4.31 40.77 39.27
N ASN A 424 4.62 40.70 37.97
CA ASN A 424 3.97 41.50 36.93
C ASN A 424 2.49 41.18 36.72
N PHE A 425 2.01 40.03 37.22
CA PHE A 425 0.61 39.60 37.14
C PHE A 425 -0.30 40.20 38.22
N PHE A 426 0.27 40.79 39.27
CA PHE A 426 -0.46 41.33 40.42
C PHE A 426 -0.43 42.87 40.53
N GLU A 427 0.19 43.57 39.58
CA GLU A 427 -0.03 45.01 39.30
C GLU A 427 -1.11 45.18 38.24
#